data_AF-A0A101NGU7-F1
#
_entry.id   AF-A0A101NGU7-F1
#
_cell.length_a   1.000
_cell.length_b   1.000
_cell.length_c   1.000
_cell.angle_alpha   90.00
_cell.angle_beta   90.00
_cell.angle_gamma   90.00
#
_symmetry.space_group_name_H-M   'P 1'
#
loop_
_entity.id
_entity.type
_entity.pdbx_description
1 polymer ?
#
loop_
_entity_poly.entity_id
_entity_poly.type
_entity_poly.pdbx_seq_one_letter_code
_entity_poly.pdbx_strand_id
1 'polypeptide(L)'
;MTYRVELAVQVEDALATLPDAGRQEVMETIAAALVRLDAWPDPGGWDAAVRFGSRSWVMFSAYLDGIDIIDVGWVGCGDAWFPMP
;
A
#
# COMPACT_ATOMS: atom_id res chain seq x y z
N MET A 1 2.57 -3.98 20.23
CA MET A 1 1.89 -4.97 19.35
C MET A 1 2.60 -4.91 18.02
N THR A 2 3.10 -6.02 17.50
CA THR A 2 3.74 -6.07 16.18
C THR A 2 2.66 -6.42 15.17
N TYR A 3 2.35 -5.51 14.25
CA TYR A 3 1.40 -5.77 13.17
C TYR A 3 2.12 -6.47 12.02
N ARG A 4 1.46 -7.46 11.42
CA ARG A 4 1.95 -8.15 10.23
C ARG A 4 1.68 -7.31 8.99
N VAL A 5 2.64 -7.29 8.07
CA VAL A 5 2.48 -6.72 6.74
C VAL A 5 2.83 -7.80 5.76
N GLU A 6 1.85 -8.26 5.00
CA GLU A 6 2.09 -9.16 3.88
C GLU A 6 2.02 -8.36 2.58
N LEU A 7 2.94 -8.63 1.66
CA LEU A 7 2.94 -8.03 0.34
C LEU A 7 2.45 -9.08 -0.65
N ALA A 8 1.48 -8.73 -1.49
CA ALA A 8 1.19 -9.55 -2.66
C ALA A 8 2.42 -9.60 -3.58
N VAL A 9 2.65 -10.72 -4.27
CA VAL A 9 3.82 -10.90 -5.16
C VAL A 9 3.93 -9.76 -6.18
N GLN A 10 2.81 -9.32 -6.74
CA GLN A 10 2.76 -8.18 -7.68
C GLN A 10 3.24 -6.85 -7.06
N VAL A 11 3.08 -6.66 -5.75
CA VAL A 11 3.55 -5.49 -5.02
C VAL A 11 5.06 -5.56 -4.84
N GLU A 12 5.62 -6.74 -4.55
CA GLU A 12 7.06 -6.94 -4.49
C GLU A 12 7.72 -6.62 -5.84
N ASP A 13 7.14 -7.12 -6.93
CA ASP A 13 7.58 -6.83 -8.30
C ASP A 13 7.47 -5.33 -8.62
N ALA A 14 6.35 -4.69 -8.28
CA ALA A 14 6.17 -3.25 -8.46
C ALA A 14 7.25 -2.45 -7.72
N LEU A 15 7.48 -2.74 -6.44
CA LEU A 15 8.52 -2.08 -5.64
C LEU A 15 9.92 -2.26 -6.22
N ALA A 16 10.23 -3.44 -6.78
CA ALA A 16 11.51 -3.72 -7.40
C ALA A 16 11.75 -2.87 -8.67
N THR A 17 10.69 -2.52 -9.40
CA THR A 17 10.77 -1.69 -10.61
C THR A 17 10.79 -0.18 -10.33
N LEU A 18 10.34 0.25 -9.15
CA LEU A 18 10.35 1.66 -8.79
C LEU A 18 11.77 2.20 -8.58
N PRO A 19 12.04 3.47 -8.98
CA PRO A 19 13.25 4.16 -8.57
C PRO A 19 13.28 4.34 -7.04
N ASP A 20 14.47 4.51 -6.47
CA ASP A 20 14.66 4.55 -5.01
C ASP A 20 13.75 5.56 -4.30
N ALA A 21 13.54 6.73 -4.89
CA ALA A 21 12.64 7.75 -4.35
C ALA A 21 11.17 7.28 -4.30
N GLY A 22 10.70 6.58 -5.34
CA GLY A 22 9.35 6.03 -5.38
C GLY A 22 9.18 4.88 -4.40
N ARG A 23 10.17 3.99 -4.32
CA ARG A 23 10.18 2.89 -3.36
C ARG A 23 10.14 3.41 -1.92
N GLN A 24 10.96 4.41 -1.61
CA GLN A 24 10.98 5.05 -0.29
C GLN A 24 9.61 5.63 0.07
N GLU A 25 8.99 6.39 -0.84
CA GLU A 25 7.69 7.02 -0.57
C GLU A 25 6.57 5.98 -0.40
N VAL A 26 6.56 4.91 -1.18
CA VAL A 26 5.60 3.80 -1.01
C VAL A 26 5.79 3.13 0.35
N MET A 27 7.02 2.85 0.76
CA MET A 27 7.30 2.27 2.09
C MET A 27 6.86 3.19 3.23
N GLU A 28 7.08 4.50 3.11
CA GLU A 28 6.57 5.50 4.06
C GLU A 28 5.04 5.52 4.10
N THR A 29 4.39 5.32 2.95
CA THR A 29 2.92 5.25 2.86
C THR A 29 2.37 3.98 3.52
N ILE A 30 3.05 2.84 3.37
CA ILE A 30 2.73 1.59 4.09
C ILE A 30 2.89 1.81 5.60
N ALA A 31 4.00 2.40 6.04
CA ALA A 31 4.23 2.72 7.44
C ALA A 31 3.15 3.67 8.00
N ALA A 32 2.73 4.67 7.21
CA ALA A 32 1.65 5.57 7.57
C ALA A 32 0.29 4.85 7.68
N ALA A 33 0.04 3.85 6.85
CA ALA A 33 -1.18 3.03 6.94
C ALA A 33 -1.21 2.21 8.24
N LEU A 34 -0.07 1.70 8.69
CA LEU A 34 0.04 0.91 9.92
C LEU A 34 -0.18 1.72 11.20
N VAL A 35 0.19 3.00 11.22
CA VAL A 35 0.03 3.84 12.43
C VAL A 35 -1.38 4.44 12.57
N ARG A 36 -2.19 4.44 11.50
CA ARG A 36 -3.55 5.01 11.46
C ARG A 36 -4.62 3.92 11.53
N LEU A 37 -4.60 3.17 12.62
CA LEU A 37 -5.51 2.04 12.89
C LEU A 37 -6.98 2.45 12.94
N ASP A 38 -7.28 3.70 13.33
CA ASP A 38 -8.63 4.26 13.39
C ASP A 38 -9.33 4.32 12.03
N ALA A 39 -8.56 4.25 10.96
CA ALA A 39 -9.04 4.37 9.61
C ALA A 39 -8.81 3.08 8.80
N TRP A 40 -8.55 1.96 9.50
CA TRP A 40 -8.57 0.63 8.90
C TRP A 40 -10.01 0.24 8.54
N PRO A 41 -10.21 -0.46 7.42
CA PRO A 41 -11.49 -1.10 7.15
C PRO A 41 -11.77 -2.18 8.21
N ASP A 42 -13.05 -2.56 8.35
CA ASP A 42 -13.42 -3.61 9.29
C ASP A 42 -12.64 -4.91 9.01
N PRO A 43 -11.96 -5.48 10.02
CA PRO A 43 -11.07 -6.60 9.80
C PRO A 43 -11.83 -7.84 9.30
N GLY A 44 -11.30 -8.50 8.26
CA GLY A 44 -11.92 -9.66 7.64
C GLY A 44 -13.14 -9.33 6.76
N GLY A 45 -13.41 -8.05 6.50
CA GLY A 45 -14.38 -7.60 5.50
C GLY A 45 -13.88 -7.77 4.07
N TRP A 46 -14.78 -7.56 3.10
CA TRP A 46 -14.43 -7.49 1.68
C TRP A 46 -13.90 -6.10 1.27
N ASP A 47 -13.91 -5.16 2.20
CA ASP A 47 -13.49 -3.78 1.96
C ASP A 47 -11.97 -3.66 1.98
N ALA A 48 -11.44 -3.05 0.92
CA ALA A 48 -10.06 -2.60 0.86
C ALA A 48 -10.00 -1.08 1.06
N ALA A 49 -8.97 -0.61 1.73
CA ALA A 49 -8.69 0.81 1.89
C ALA A 49 -7.55 1.22 0.96
N VAL A 50 -7.63 2.46 0.46
CA VAL A 50 -6.54 3.10 -0.28
C VAL A 50 -5.97 4.24 0.56
N ARG A 51 -4.64 4.29 0.64
CA ARG A 51 -3.88 5.38 1.26
C ARG A 51 -3.00 6.03 0.22
N PHE A 52 -3.04 7.35 0.19
CA PHE A 52 -2.26 8.17 -0.72
C PHE A 52 -1.12 8.83 0.05
N GLY A 53 0.07 8.77 -0.53
CA GLY A 53 1.18 9.66 -0.23
C GLY A 53 1.12 10.92 -1.11
N SER A 54 2.26 11.59 -1.29
CA SER A 54 2.32 12.80 -2.11
C SER A 54 2.26 12.47 -3.61
N ARG A 55 2.81 11.32 -3.99
CA ARG A 55 2.90 10.75 -5.33
C ARG A 55 2.73 9.23 -5.33
N SER A 56 2.64 8.60 -4.15
CA SER A 56 2.40 7.16 -4.00
C SER A 56 0.95 6.83 -3.66
N TRP A 57 0.57 5.59 -3.88
CA TRP A 57 -0.62 4.99 -3.28
C TRP A 57 -0.33 3.58 -2.80
N VAL A 58 -1.14 3.13 -1.84
CA VAL A 58 -1.12 1.79 -1.25
C VAL A 58 -2.57 1.35 -1.05
N MET A 59 -2.95 0.22 -1.63
CA MET A 59 -4.22 -0.46 -1.40
C MET A 59 -4.00 -1.65 -0.49
N PHE A 60 -4.82 -1.78 0.56
CA PHE A 60 -4.68 -2.86 1.53
C PHE A 60 -6.01 -3.33 2.09
N SER A 61 -6.05 -4.59 2.51
CA SER A 61 -7.10 -5.14 3.39
C SER A 61 -6.59 -5.25 4.81
N ALA A 62 -7.47 -5.09 5.79
CA ALA A 62 -7.12 -5.20 7.20
C ALA A 62 -7.60 -6.53 7.80
N TYR A 63 -6.80 -7.04 8.74
CA TYR A 63 -7.08 -8.19 9.58
C TYR A 63 -6.80 -7.83 11.04
N LEU A 64 -7.19 -8.71 11.96
CA LEU A 64 -7.00 -8.49 13.40
C LEU A 64 -5.53 -8.32 13.81
N ASP A 65 -4.61 -8.89 13.05
CA ASP A 65 -3.18 -8.91 13.33
C ASP A 65 -2.32 -8.11 12.33
N GLY A 66 -2.92 -7.47 11.32
CA GLY A 66 -2.13 -6.81 10.28
C GLY A 66 -2.90 -6.32 9.07
N ILE A 67 -2.14 -6.01 8.02
CA ILE A 67 -2.67 -5.63 6.70
C ILE A 67 -2.01 -6.44 5.60
N ASP A 68 -2.79 -6.76 4.57
CA ASP A 68 -2.29 -7.31 3.31
C ASP A 68 -2.24 -6.18 2.29
N ILE A 69 -1.06 -5.90 1.75
CA ILE A 69 -0.89 -4.92 0.67
C ILE A 69 -1.20 -5.59 -0.66
N ILE A 70 -2.24 -5.10 -1.31
CA ILE A 70 -2.81 -5.69 -2.53
C ILE A 70 -2.25 -4.99 -3.77
N ASP A 71 -2.08 -3.67 -3.71
CA ASP A 71 -1.57 -2.87 -4.82
C ASP A 71 -0.78 -1.66 -4.31
N VAL A 72 0.23 -1.25 -5.08
CA VAL A 72 1.01 -0.03 -4.81
C VAL A 72 1.37 0.65 -6.12
N GLY A 73 1.64 1.94 -6.04
CA GLY A 73 2.34 2.59 -7.13
C GLY A 73 2.80 3.99 -6.80
N TRP A 74 3.44 4.60 -7.80
CA TRP A 74 4.05 5.92 -7.68
C TRP A 74 4.04 6.66 -9.01
N VAL A 75 3.52 7.88 -9.02
CA VAL A 75 3.26 8.70 -10.22
C VAL A 75 4.55 9.11 -10.96
N GLY A 76 5.72 9.02 -10.33
CA GLY A 76 6.99 9.28 -11.00
C GLY A 76 7.59 8.06 -11.72
N CYS A 77 6.92 6.91 -11.72
CA CYS A 77 7.30 5.77 -12.57
C CYS A 77 6.78 6.05 -13.98
N GLY A 78 7.68 6.08 -14.97
CA GLY A 78 7.38 6.51 -16.34
C GLY A 78 6.36 5.65 -17.12
N ASP A 79 5.72 4.66 -16.51
CA ASP A 79 4.82 3.70 -17.17
C ASP A 79 3.61 3.28 -16.31
N ALA A 80 3.21 4.06 -15.30
CA ALA A 80 2.07 3.67 -14.45
C ALA A 80 0.71 3.91 -15.16
N TRP A 81 0.24 2.88 -15.87
CA TRP A 81 -1.14 2.69 -16.33
C TRP A 81 -2.12 2.96 -15.19
N PHE A 82 -2.93 4.00 -15.35
CA PHE A 82 -3.85 4.48 -14.34
C PHE A 82 -5.29 4.31 -14.84
N PRO A 83 -6.06 3.32 -14.35
CA PRO A 83 -7.51 3.36 -14.49
C PRO A 83 -8.08 4.05 -13.25
N MET A 84 -8.44 5.33 -13.38
CA MET A 84 -9.36 5.97 -12.43
C MET A 84 -10.80 5.69 -12.90
N PRO A 85 -11.74 5.36 -12.00
CA PRO A 85 -13.17 5.31 -12.31
C PRO A 85 -13.76 6.69 -12.63
#